data_AF-A0A1I7S176-F1
#
_entry.id   AF-A0A1I7S176-F1
#
_cell.length_a   1.000
_cell.length_b   1.000
_cell.length_c   1.000
_cell.angle_alpha   90.00
_cell.angle_beta   90.00
_cell.angle_gamma   90.00
#
_symmetry.space_group_name_H-M   'P 1'
#
loop_
_entity.id
_entity.type
_entity.pdbx_description
1 polymer ?
#
loop_
_entity_poly.entity_id
_entity_poly.type
_entity_poly.pdbx_seq_one_letter_code
_entity_poly.pdbx_strand_id
1 'polypeptide(L)'
;MAEKYKCERKAHLKYQIKLLREKVEKIPETPNEIYGNPAFSDFRIQAGDETFYVTKYQLALKSKVFNRMFVSGMKEVDEGVVQIDDDPEAVGAMLKFLYLGKRVKGVEMAKNVVQLADRYEMTELKDQCELELLDNLTVAGSQDAFIFASQFQLSHLFLMATALLYYNFKGFGNDKLEGRLP
;
A
#
# COMPACT_ATOMS: atom_id res chain seq x y z
N MET A 1 -26.35 27.02 5.03
CA MET A 1 -25.04 27.04 4.34
C MET A 1 -24.18 25.83 4.70
N ALA A 2 -23.96 25.50 5.99
CA ALA A 2 -23.13 24.38 6.42
C ALA A 2 -23.53 22.98 5.87
N GLU A 3 -24.83 22.69 5.74
CA GLU A 3 -25.31 21.41 5.19
C GLU A 3 -25.00 21.22 3.70
N LYS A 4 -25.01 22.31 2.92
CA LYS A 4 -24.65 22.28 1.50
C LYS A 4 -23.19 21.88 1.30
N TYR A 5 -22.27 22.48 2.07
CA TYR A 5 -20.85 22.15 2.06
C TYR A 5 -20.54 20.74 2.58
N LYS A 6 -21.32 20.25 3.56
CA LYS A 6 -21.20 18.87 4.07
C LYS A 6 -21.57 17.84 3.00
N CYS A 7 -22.57 18.14 2.17
CA CYS A 7 -22.99 17.32 1.04
C CYS A 7 -21.93 17.29 -0.07
N GLU A 8 -21.37 18.46 -0.41
CA GLU A 8 -20.34 18.61 -1.44
C GLU A 8 -19.04 17.87 -1.10
N ARG A 9 -18.54 17.98 0.14
CA ARG A 9 -17.31 17.28 0.58
C ARG A 9 -17.48 15.75 0.57
N LYS A 10 -18.64 15.25 1.01
CA LYS A 10 -18.95 13.82 0.98
C LYS A 10 -19.03 13.30 -0.45
N ALA A 11 -19.63 14.07 -1.36
CA ALA A 11 -19.69 13.73 -2.78
C ALA A 11 -18.30 13.71 -3.42
N HIS A 12 -17.44 14.69 -3.10
CA HIS A 12 -16.06 14.75 -3.58
C HIS A 12 -15.24 13.53 -3.15
N LEU A 13 -15.27 13.17 -1.86
CA LEU A 13 -14.54 12.00 -1.37
C LEU A 13 -15.02 10.69 -2.04
N LYS A 14 -16.33 10.53 -2.22
CA LYS A 14 -16.88 9.38 -2.94
C LYS A 14 -16.39 9.31 -4.38
N TYR A 15 -16.30 10.45 -5.06
CA TYR A 15 -15.79 10.53 -6.41
C TYR A 15 -14.30 10.16 -6.48
N GLN A 16 -13.48 10.66 -5.55
CA GLN A 16 -12.06 10.29 -5.48
C GLN A 16 -11.86 8.78 -5.26
N ILE A 17 -12.62 8.18 -4.33
CA ILE A 17 -12.58 6.72 -4.10
C ILE A 17 -13.04 5.95 -5.35
N LYS A 18 -14.03 6.45 -6.09
CA LYS A 18 -14.45 5.85 -7.38
C LYS A 18 -13.30 5.87 -8.40
N LEU A 19 -12.62 7.01 -8.54
CA LEU A 19 -11.47 7.13 -9.45
C LEU A 19 -10.30 6.22 -9.04
N LEU A 20 -10.02 6.12 -7.74
CA LEU A 20 -9.02 5.18 -7.22
C LEU A 20 -9.39 3.74 -7.59
N ARG A 21 -10.64 3.34 -7.36
CA ARG A 21 -11.13 2.01 -7.71
C ARG A 21 -10.99 1.72 -9.22
N GLU A 22 -11.41 2.65 -10.07
CA GLU A 22 -11.25 2.54 -11.53
C GLU A 22 -9.77 2.44 -11.94
N LYS A 23 -8.88 3.18 -11.28
CA LYS A 23 -7.43 3.10 -11.53
C LYS A 23 -6.88 1.71 -11.17
N VAL A 24 -7.26 1.16 -10.02
CA VAL A 24 -6.85 -0.18 -9.58
C VAL A 24 -7.46 -1.26 -10.47
N GLU A 25 -8.68 -1.09 -10.96
CA GLU A 25 -9.37 -2.02 -11.88
C GLU A 25 -8.77 -2.10 -13.28
N LYS A 26 -8.03 -1.08 -13.71
CA LYS A 26 -7.32 -1.10 -14.99
C LYS A 26 -6.12 -2.04 -15.01
N ILE A 27 -5.68 -2.57 -13.87
CA ILE A 27 -4.58 -3.54 -13.78
C ILE A 27 -5.22 -4.93 -13.87
N PRO A 28 -5.20 -5.61 -15.03
CA PRO A 28 -5.74 -6.95 -15.15
C PRO A 28 -4.86 -7.96 -14.42
N GLU A 29 -5.48 -8.98 -13.86
CA GLU A 29 -4.73 -10.16 -13.43
C GLU A 29 -4.29 -10.93 -14.69
N THR A 30 -2.98 -11.08 -14.88
CA THR A 30 -2.40 -11.77 -16.02
C THR A 30 -1.65 -13.02 -15.54
N PRO A 31 -2.04 -14.22 -16.01
CA PRO A 31 -1.25 -15.41 -15.76
C PRO A 31 0.16 -15.23 -16.36
N ASN A 32 1.18 -15.55 -15.57
CA ASN A 32 2.56 -15.61 -16.02
C ASN A 32 3.14 -16.94 -15.56
N GLU A 33 3.14 -17.93 -16.45
CA GLU A 33 3.62 -19.30 -16.17
C GLU A 33 5.13 -19.35 -15.91
N ILE A 34 5.85 -18.29 -16.30
CA ILE A 34 7.31 -18.19 -16.18
C ILE A 34 7.70 -17.55 -14.83
N TYR A 35 6.77 -16.88 -14.14
CA TYR A 35 7.04 -16.27 -12.84
C TYR A 35 7.55 -17.30 -11.83
N GLY A 36 8.66 -16.99 -11.15
CA GLY A 36 9.30 -17.87 -10.19
C GLY A 36 10.17 -18.99 -10.81
N ASN A 37 10.31 -19.05 -12.14
CA ASN A 37 11.17 -20.02 -12.79
C ASN A 37 12.65 -19.55 -12.79
N PRO A 38 13.59 -20.30 -12.18
CA PRO A 38 15.01 -19.94 -12.15
C PRO A 38 15.64 -19.79 -13.54
N ALA A 39 15.17 -20.53 -14.54
CA ALA A 39 15.73 -20.50 -15.89
C ALA A 39 15.50 -19.17 -16.64
N PHE A 40 14.51 -18.39 -16.20
CA PHE A 40 14.13 -17.11 -16.82
C PHE A 40 14.35 -15.92 -15.88
N SER A 41 15.01 -16.14 -14.75
CA SER A 41 15.27 -15.13 -13.73
C SER A 41 16.73 -14.73 -13.73
N ASP A 42 16.99 -13.42 -13.72
CA ASP A 42 18.33 -12.82 -13.68
C ASP A 42 18.63 -12.17 -12.32
N PHE A 43 17.71 -12.32 -11.36
CA PHE A 43 17.82 -11.79 -10.01
C PHE A 43 17.05 -12.61 -8.99
N ARG A 44 17.41 -12.48 -7.72
CA ARG A 44 16.75 -13.14 -6.60
C ARG A 44 16.41 -12.14 -5.50
N ILE A 45 15.26 -12.33 -4.88
CA ILE A 45 14.90 -11.66 -3.62
C ILE A 45 14.85 -12.74 -2.55
N GLN A 46 15.58 -12.54 -1.47
CA GLN A 46 15.54 -13.42 -0.30
C GLN A 46 14.77 -12.71 0.82
N ALA A 47 13.75 -13.37 1.37
CA ALA A 47 13.02 -12.91 2.54
C ALA A 47 12.93 -14.06 3.53
N GLY A 48 13.60 -13.92 4.68
CA GLY A 48 13.79 -15.03 5.62
C GLY A 48 14.37 -16.27 4.94
N ASP A 49 13.65 -17.38 5.05
CA ASP A 49 14.01 -18.68 4.46
C ASP A 49 13.50 -18.86 3.02
N GLU A 50 12.71 -17.92 2.49
CA GLU A 50 12.19 -17.99 1.13
C GLU A 50 13.09 -17.25 0.12
N THR A 51 13.24 -17.85 -1.06
CA THR A 51 13.93 -17.23 -2.21
C THR A 51 12.98 -17.11 -3.38
N PHE A 52 12.79 -15.89 -3.86
CA PHE A 52 11.97 -15.56 -5.02
C PHE A 52 12.85 -15.31 -6.24
N TYR A 53 12.59 -16.07 -7.30
CA TYR A 53 13.24 -15.90 -8.60
C TYR A 53 12.48 -14.85 -9.42
N VAL A 54 13.19 -13.78 -9.78
CA VAL A 54 12.61 -12.56 -10.34
C VAL A 54 13.48 -12.00 -11.46
N THR A 55 12.93 -11.06 -12.22
CA THR A 55 13.62 -10.34 -13.29
C THR A 55 13.92 -8.88 -12.90
N LYS A 56 15.15 -8.42 -13.14
CA LYS A 56 15.57 -7.02 -12.91
C LYS A 56 14.67 -6.05 -13.68
N TYR A 57 14.33 -6.39 -14.92
CA TYR A 57 13.48 -5.57 -15.79
C TYR A 57 12.10 -5.29 -15.17
N GLN A 58 11.36 -6.31 -14.73
CA GLN A 58 10.02 -6.11 -14.15
C GLN A 58 10.08 -5.33 -12.83
N LEU A 59 11.08 -5.62 -11.99
CA LEU A 59 11.29 -4.88 -10.74
C LEU A 59 11.60 -3.40 -11.01
N ALA A 60 12.51 -3.10 -11.93
CA ALA A 60 12.85 -1.73 -12.31
C ALA A 60 11.67 -0.97 -12.91
N LEU A 61 10.84 -1.64 -13.71
CA LEU A 61 9.65 -1.05 -14.32
C LEU A 61 8.61 -0.63 -13.28
N LYS A 62 8.45 -1.42 -12.22
CA LYS A 62 7.39 -1.24 -11.21
C LYS A 62 7.85 -0.56 -9.92
N SER A 63 9.16 -0.44 -9.68
CA SER A 63 9.75 0.19 -8.51
C SER A 63 10.89 1.12 -8.88
N LYS A 64 10.76 2.38 -8.47
CA LYS A 64 11.82 3.38 -8.64
C LYS A 64 13.07 3.04 -7.84
N VAL A 65 12.91 2.43 -6.67
CA VAL A 65 14.03 2.02 -5.81
C VAL A 65 14.81 0.90 -6.46
N PHE A 66 14.14 -0.16 -6.95
CA PHE A 66 14.81 -1.22 -7.69
C PHE A 66 15.46 -0.70 -8.98
N ASN A 67 14.80 0.20 -9.70
CA ASN A 67 15.40 0.84 -10.88
C ASN A 67 16.72 1.54 -10.52
N ARG A 68 16.72 2.39 -9.49
CA ARG A 68 17.94 3.07 -9.03
C ARG A 68 19.00 2.07 -8.58
N MET A 69 18.62 1.02 -7.84
CA MET A 69 19.53 -0.04 -7.38
C MET A 69 20.23 -0.75 -8.55
N PHE A 70 19.51 -1.07 -9.61
CA PHE A 70 20.11 -1.75 -10.78
C PHE A 70 20.96 -0.83 -11.65
N VAL A 71 20.63 0.47 -11.71
CA VAL A 71 21.40 1.46 -12.49
C VAL A 71 22.66 1.91 -11.75
N SER A 72 22.65 1.96 -10.42
CA SER A 72 23.76 2.47 -9.61
C SER A 72 24.96 1.53 -9.49
N GLY A 73 24.85 0.28 -9.95
CA GLY A 73 25.92 -0.71 -9.83
C GLY A 73 26.24 -1.08 -8.38
N MET A 74 25.23 -1.11 -7.51
CA MET A 74 25.39 -1.54 -6.11
C MET A 74 25.76 -3.03 -6.01
N LYS A 75 26.37 -3.46 -4.89
CA LYS A 75 26.86 -4.84 -4.70
C LYS A 75 25.80 -5.91 -4.93
N GLU A 76 24.56 -5.61 -4.57
CA GLU A 76 23.40 -6.48 -4.74
C GLU A 76 23.22 -6.85 -6.22
N VAL A 77 23.56 -5.94 -7.14
CA VAL A 77 23.50 -6.17 -8.60
C VAL A 77 24.53 -7.21 -9.04
N ASP A 78 25.73 -7.17 -8.45
CA ASP A 78 26.85 -8.08 -8.74
C ASP A 78 26.62 -9.46 -8.12
N GLU A 79 26.05 -9.51 -6.91
CA GLU A 79 25.70 -10.75 -6.20
C GLU A 79 24.44 -11.43 -6.78
N GLY A 80 23.64 -10.69 -7.55
CA GLY A 80 22.42 -11.18 -8.17
C GLY A 80 21.32 -11.55 -7.17
N VAL A 81 21.39 -11.00 -5.96
CA VAL A 81 20.44 -11.22 -4.88
C VAL A 81 20.32 -9.97 -4.01
N VAL A 82 19.11 -9.71 -3.52
CA VAL A 82 18.85 -8.72 -2.48
C VAL A 82 18.13 -9.38 -1.31
N GLN A 83 18.52 -9.05 -0.09
CA GLN A 83 17.83 -9.48 1.13
C GLN A 83 16.79 -8.43 1.52
N ILE A 84 15.59 -8.90 1.85
CA ILE A 84 14.48 -8.10 2.35
C ILE A 84 14.09 -8.67 3.72
N ASP A 85 14.39 -7.91 4.78
CA ASP A 85 14.11 -8.28 6.17
C ASP A 85 12.64 -8.01 6.53
N ASP A 86 11.72 -8.55 5.72
CA ASP A 86 10.27 -8.48 5.94
C ASP A 86 9.66 -9.88 5.82
N ASP A 87 8.40 -9.99 6.24
CA ASP A 87 7.64 -11.23 6.18
C ASP A 87 7.60 -11.82 4.75
N PRO A 88 8.00 -13.09 4.55
CA PRO A 88 8.02 -13.72 3.24
C PRO A 88 6.66 -13.72 2.53
N GLU A 89 5.57 -13.81 3.29
CA GLU A 89 4.21 -13.78 2.73
C GLU A 89 3.90 -12.40 2.13
N ALA A 90 4.25 -11.32 2.84
CA ALA A 90 4.10 -9.95 2.35
C ALA A 90 4.98 -9.66 1.12
N VAL A 91 6.23 -10.13 1.12
CA VAL A 91 7.13 -10.02 -0.05
C VAL A 91 6.56 -10.79 -1.24
N GLY A 92 6.08 -12.02 -1.01
CA GLY A 92 5.42 -12.83 -2.02
C GLY A 92 4.16 -12.18 -2.58
N ALA A 93 3.36 -11.52 -1.75
CA ALA A 93 2.17 -10.77 -2.17
C ALA A 93 2.53 -9.56 -3.03
N MET A 94 3.54 -8.78 -2.63
CA MET A 94 4.10 -7.69 -3.42
C MET A 94 4.53 -8.20 -4.82
N LEU A 95 5.31 -9.28 -4.88
CA LEU A 95 5.79 -9.83 -6.15
C LEU A 95 4.66 -10.39 -7.02
N LYS A 96 3.68 -11.09 -6.43
CA LYS A 96 2.49 -11.55 -7.18
C LYS A 96 1.71 -10.39 -7.78
N PHE A 97 1.62 -9.25 -7.10
CA PHE A 97 1.03 -8.05 -7.71
C PHE A 97 1.85 -7.55 -8.89
N LEU A 98 3.17 -7.45 -8.75
CA LEU A 98 4.06 -6.95 -9.81
C LEU A 98 4.00 -7.80 -11.09
N TYR A 99 4.01 -9.13 -10.94
CA TYR A 99 4.12 -10.06 -12.06
C TYR A 99 2.79 -10.56 -12.60
N LEU A 100 1.77 -10.65 -11.74
CA LEU A 100 0.49 -11.28 -12.07
C LEU A 100 -0.67 -10.30 -11.99
N GLY A 101 -0.46 -9.06 -11.54
CA GLY A 101 -1.55 -8.12 -11.22
C GLY A 101 -2.43 -8.58 -10.05
N LYS A 102 -2.03 -9.65 -9.33
CA LYS A 102 -2.85 -10.27 -8.30
C LYS A 102 -3.04 -9.34 -7.12
N ARG A 103 -4.29 -9.08 -6.77
CA ARG A 103 -4.63 -8.14 -5.69
C ARG A 103 -4.29 -8.70 -4.32
N VAL A 104 -3.76 -7.83 -3.47
CA VAL A 104 -3.58 -8.08 -2.04
C VAL A 104 -4.95 -8.05 -1.37
N LYS A 105 -5.24 -9.07 -0.55
CA LYS A 105 -6.50 -9.21 0.19
C LYS A 105 -6.21 -9.33 1.68
N GLY A 106 -7.11 -8.79 2.49
CA GLY A 106 -7.02 -8.82 3.94
C GLY A 106 -6.26 -7.62 4.51
N VAL A 107 -6.80 -7.08 5.60
CA VAL A 107 -6.34 -5.82 6.21
C VAL A 107 -4.89 -5.88 6.67
N GLU A 108 -4.50 -6.93 7.40
CA GLU A 108 -3.14 -7.04 7.95
C GLU A 108 -2.10 -7.24 6.84
N MET A 109 -2.41 -8.09 5.85
CA MET A 109 -1.56 -8.26 4.69
C MET A 109 -1.42 -6.96 3.90
N ALA A 110 -2.51 -6.22 3.68
CA ALA A 110 -2.47 -4.92 3.02
C ALA A 110 -1.59 -3.91 3.78
N LYS A 111 -1.63 -3.88 5.12
CA LYS A 111 -0.75 -3.02 5.92
C LYS A 111 0.72 -3.39 5.76
N ASN A 112 1.05 -4.68 5.81
CA ASN A 112 2.43 -5.16 5.62
C ASN A 112 2.94 -4.81 4.21
N VAL A 113 2.11 -5.02 3.19
CA VAL A 113 2.46 -4.71 1.81
C VAL A 113 2.55 -3.20 1.55
N VAL A 114 1.76 -2.35 2.21
CA VAL A 114 1.92 -0.88 2.12
C VAL A 114 3.30 -0.43 2.60
N GLN A 115 3.83 -1.03 3.67
CA GLN A 115 5.16 -0.70 4.18
C GLN A 115 6.25 -1.01 3.15
N LEU A 116 6.15 -2.17 2.50
CA LEU A 116 7.03 -2.57 1.39
C LEU A 116 6.85 -1.63 0.18
N ALA A 117 5.61 -1.38 -0.22
CA ALA A 117 5.30 -0.56 -1.39
C ALA A 117 5.75 0.89 -1.20
N ASP A 118 5.72 1.42 0.01
CA ASP A 118 6.30 2.73 0.34
C ASP A 118 7.83 2.70 0.26
N ARG A 119 8.46 1.71 0.93
CA ARG A 119 9.93 1.54 0.92
C ARG A 119 10.50 1.40 -0.48
N TYR A 120 9.79 0.72 -1.37
CA TYR A 120 10.20 0.49 -2.76
C TYR A 120 9.55 1.45 -3.78
N GLU A 121 8.85 2.49 -3.32
CA GLU A 121 8.20 3.52 -4.16
C GLU A 121 7.23 2.96 -5.23
N MET A 122 6.45 1.94 -4.89
CA MET A 122 5.49 1.24 -5.76
C MET A 122 4.08 1.84 -5.63
N THR A 123 3.84 2.97 -6.31
CA THR A 123 2.57 3.73 -6.19
C THR A 123 1.31 2.92 -6.55
N GLU A 124 1.33 2.13 -7.62
CA GLU A 124 0.18 1.30 -8.04
C GLU A 124 -0.22 0.26 -6.98
N LEU A 125 0.77 -0.31 -6.29
CA LEU A 125 0.54 -1.28 -5.23
C LEU A 125 -0.01 -0.60 -3.97
N LYS A 126 0.52 0.58 -3.61
CA LYS A 126 -0.04 1.39 -2.51
C LYS A 126 -1.50 1.72 -2.76
N ASP A 127 -1.86 2.12 -3.98
CA ASP A 127 -3.25 2.44 -4.36
C ASP A 127 -4.16 1.22 -4.21
N GLN A 128 -3.70 0.03 -4.63
CA GLN A 128 -4.48 -1.20 -4.49
C GLN A 128 -4.68 -1.58 -3.02
N CYS A 129 -3.63 -1.51 -2.20
CA CYS A 129 -3.75 -1.78 -0.78
C CYS A 129 -4.57 -0.72 -0.04
N GLU A 130 -4.49 0.56 -0.43
CA GLU A 130 -5.34 1.62 0.10
C GLU A 130 -6.82 1.30 -0.14
N LEU A 131 -7.17 0.82 -1.33
CA LEU A 131 -8.53 0.41 -1.65
C LEU A 131 -9.00 -0.78 -0.79
N GLU A 132 -8.15 -1.78 -0.57
CA GLU A 132 -8.46 -2.92 0.31
C GLU A 132 -8.70 -2.47 1.76
N LEU A 133 -7.90 -1.54 2.27
CA LEU A 133 -8.07 -0.97 3.60
C LEU A 133 -9.35 -0.13 3.71
N LEU A 134 -9.69 0.62 2.66
CA LEU A 134 -10.93 1.40 2.59
C LEU A 134 -12.18 0.52 2.60
N ASP A 135 -12.16 -0.57 1.81
CA ASP A 135 -13.31 -1.47 1.68
C ASP A 135 -13.60 -2.24 2.98
N ASN A 136 -12.58 -2.44 3.83
CA ASN A 136 -12.68 -3.10 5.13
C ASN A 136 -12.68 -2.12 6.33
N LEU A 137 -12.74 -0.80 6.08
CA LEU A 137 -12.68 0.20 7.15
C LEU A 137 -13.94 0.17 8.01
N THR A 138 -13.75 0.03 9.32
CA THR A 138 -14.83 0.08 10.32
C THR A 138 -14.72 1.32 11.20
N VAL A 139 -15.81 1.68 11.88
CA VAL A 139 -15.80 2.78 12.87
C VAL A 139 -14.79 2.51 13.98
N ALA A 140 -14.74 1.27 14.50
CA ALA A 140 -13.81 0.89 15.56
C ALA A 140 -12.35 0.97 15.11
N GLY A 141 -12.05 0.52 13.88
CA GLY A 141 -10.69 0.58 13.31
C GLY A 141 -10.29 1.94 12.72
N SER A 142 -11.15 2.96 12.82
CA SER A 142 -10.90 4.26 12.18
C SER A 142 -9.73 5.03 12.79
N GLN A 143 -9.42 4.82 14.08
CA GLN A 143 -8.27 5.43 14.73
C GLN A 143 -6.95 4.86 14.20
N ASP A 144 -6.82 3.54 14.16
CA ASP A 144 -5.62 2.86 13.66
C ASP A 144 -5.43 3.15 12.17
N ALA A 145 -6.51 3.12 11.39
CA ALA A 145 -6.47 3.46 9.97
C ALA A 145 -6.05 4.91 9.73
N PHE A 146 -6.45 5.86 10.59
CA PHE A 146 -6.03 7.25 10.50
C PHE A 146 -4.52 7.40 10.73
N ILE A 147 -3.99 6.78 11.79
CA ILE A 147 -2.55 6.82 12.11
C ILE A 147 -1.75 6.20 10.96
N PHE A 148 -2.18 5.02 10.50
CA PHE A 148 -1.54 4.30 9.41
C PHE A 148 -1.57 5.10 8.09
N ALA A 149 -2.72 5.68 7.74
CA ALA A 149 -2.86 6.48 6.54
C ALA A 149 -1.99 7.75 6.58
N SER A 150 -1.88 8.38 7.76
CA SER A 150 -1.00 9.52 7.98
C SER A 150 0.48 9.14 7.80
N GLN A 151 0.89 7.99 8.32
CA GLN A 151 2.27 7.51 8.22
C GLN A 151 2.68 7.20 6.78
N PHE A 152 1.82 6.54 6.01
CA PHE A 152 2.14 6.08 4.64
C PHE A 152 1.52 6.96 3.54
N GLN A 153 1.02 8.15 3.88
CA GLN A 153 0.44 9.12 2.94
C GLN A 153 -0.71 8.56 2.09
N LEU A 154 -1.55 7.72 2.69
CA LEU A 154 -2.74 7.14 2.04
C LEU A 154 -3.88 8.16 2.11
N SER A 155 -4.00 8.99 1.07
CA SER A 155 -4.84 10.21 1.09
C SER A 155 -6.34 9.91 1.23
N HIS A 156 -6.84 8.88 0.55
CA HIS A 156 -8.26 8.53 0.57
C HIS A 156 -8.63 7.86 1.88
N LEU A 157 -7.78 6.95 2.37
CA LEU A 157 -7.94 6.30 3.66
C LEU A 157 -7.90 7.33 4.79
N PHE A 158 -6.96 8.28 4.73
CA PHE A 158 -6.83 9.36 5.71
C PHE A 158 -8.13 10.17 5.80
N LEU A 159 -8.64 10.66 4.67
CA LEU A 159 -9.86 11.45 4.64
C LEU A 159 -11.08 10.68 5.15
N MET A 160 -11.21 9.41 4.78
CA MET A 160 -12.32 8.56 5.22
C MET A 160 -12.24 8.26 6.73
N ALA A 161 -11.05 7.92 7.22
CA ALA A 161 -10.80 7.67 8.64
C ALA A 161 -11.06 8.93 9.49
N THR A 162 -10.57 10.10 9.06
CA THR A 162 -10.86 11.39 9.71
C THR A 162 -12.36 11.67 9.76
N ALA A 163 -13.08 11.42 8.67
CA ALA A 163 -14.53 11.61 8.65
C ALA A 163 -15.22 10.70 9.67
N LEU A 164 -14.87 9.41 9.74
CA LEU A 164 -15.42 8.48 10.72
C LEU A 164 -15.12 8.90 12.15
N LEU A 165 -13.87 9.30 12.45
CA LEU A 165 -13.47 9.77 13.77
C LEU A 165 -14.27 11.01 14.19
N TYR A 166 -14.41 11.99 13.28
CA TYR A 166 -15.14 13.22 13.57
C TYR A 166 -16.63 12.98 13.84
N TYR A 167 -17.29 12.14 13.05
CA TYR A 167 -18.73 11.87 13.24
C TYR A 167 -19.05 10.99 14.44
N ASN A 168 -18.10 10.16 14.87
CA ASN A 168 -18.25 9.30 16.05
C ASN A 168 -17.63 9.92 17.32
N PHE A 169 -17.13 11.15 17.23
CA PHE A 169 -16.56 11.85 18.37
C PHE A 169 -17.63 12.13 19.43
N LYS A 170 -17.49 11.51 20.60
CA LYS A 170 -18.44 11.65 21.72
C LYS A 170 -18.09 12.77 22.71
N GLY A 171 -17.16 13.65 22.33
CA GLY A 171 -16.59 14.66 23.22
C GLY A 171 -15.29 14.19 23.85
N PHE A 172 -14.56 15.13 24.45
CA PHE A 172 -13.55 14.79 25.43
C PHE A 172 -14.31 14.29 26.67
N GLY A 173 -13.93 13.15 27.24
CA GLY A 173 -14.46 12.76 28.55
C GLY A 173 -14.24 13.89 29.57
N ASN A 174 -14.80 13.78 30.78
CA ASN A 174 -14.65 14.78 31.85
C ASN A 174 -13.19 15.13 32.26
N ASP A 175 -12.19 14.63 31.55
CA ASP A 175 -10.83 15.16 31.53
C ASP A 175 -10.85 16.55 30.89
N LYS A 176 -11.03 17.54 31.76
CA LYS A 176 -10.79 18.95 31.49
C LYS A 176 -9.56 19.11 30.57
N LEU A 177 -9.79 19.65 29.37
CA LEU A 177 -8.74 20.34 28.62
C LEU A 177 -8.41 21.67 29.32
N GLU A 178 -8.03 21.62 30.61
CA GLU A 178 -7.45 22.76 31.31
C GLU A 178 -5.99 22.87 30.85
N GLY A 179 -5.78 23.71 29.85
CA GLY A 179 -4.46 24.24 29.51
C GLY A 179 -3.62 23.32 28.63
N ARG A 180 -3.87 23.38 27.31
CA ARG A 180 -2.84 23.41 26.25
C ARG A 180 -3.52 23.29 24.88
N LEU A 181 -3.99 24.42 24.39
CA LEU A 181 -3.86 24.74 22.97
C LEU A 181 -3.02 26.03 22.94
N PRO A 182 -1.87 26.07 22.23
CA PRO A 182 -1.15 27.31 21.99
C PRO A 182 -1.99 28.29 21.16
#